data_AF-A0A7Y2AIM9-F1
#
_entry.id   AF-A0A7Y2AIM9-F1
#
_cell.length_a   1.000
_cell.length_b   1.000
_cell.length_c   1.000
_cell.angle_alpha   90.00
_cell.angle_beta   90.00
_cell.angle_gamma   90.00
#
_symmetry.space_group_name_H-M   'P 1'
#
loop_
_entity.id
_entity.type
_entity.pdbx_description
1 polymer ?
#
loop_
_entity_poly.entity_id
_entity_poly.type
_entity_poly.pdbx_seq_one_letter_code
_entity_poly.pdbx_strand_id
1 'polypeptide(L)'
;MSRCTQTLLILLIGLVCAPLQAEMIWIEGEAASSKEMRGHGWYDSVKKAELSGGEWLSHFHQGDSPIASYQFNAEQSGDYDFWIRANTVAAKYSIRLNDGPWTTVSLDKTEQTVNLASDGKPDLRFVSWVNAGNV
;
A
#
# COMPACT_ATOMS: atom_id res chain seq x y z
N MET A 1 22.58 66.01 29.65
CA MET A 1 21.86 65.61 28.42
C MET A 1 22.50 64.33 27.88
N SER A 2 21.97 63.16 28.24
CA SER A 2 22.34 61.88 27.60
C SER A 2 21.06 61.05 27.47
N ARG A 3 20.67 60.75 26.23
CA ARG A 3 19.44 60.00 25.92
C ARG A 3 19.71 58.51 26.10
N CYS A 4 19.00 57.89 27.02
CA CYS A 4 18.89 56.44 27.17
C CYS A 4 17.90 55.95 26.11
N THR A 5 18.39 55.37 25.02
CA THR A 5 17.54 54.82 23.95
C THR A 5 17.28 53.35 24.29
N GLN A 6 16.12 53.09 24.88
CA GLN A 6 15.68 51.75 25.25
C GLN A 6 15.11 51.05 24.01
N THR A 7 15.90 50.18 23.39
CA THR A 7 15.45 49.37 22.25
C THR A 7 14.52 48.27 22.76
N LEU A 8 13.22 48.41 22.49
CA LEU A 8 12.20 47.40 22.77
C LEU A 8 12.31 46.27 21.74
N LEU A 9 12.83 45.12 22.14
CA LEU A 9 12.87 43.90 21.33
C LEU A 9 11.48 43.23 21.38
N ILE A 10 10.66 43.43 20.34
CA ILE A 10 9.39 42.72 20.18
C ILE A 10 9.72 41.27 19.75
N LEU A 11 9.56 40.32 20.67
CA LEU A 11 9.67 38.90 20.38
C LEU A 11 8.38 38.46 19.66
N LEU A 12 8.41 38.42 18.33
CA LEU A 12 7.38 37.74 17.53
C LEU A 12 7.47 36.23 17.81
N ILE A 13 6.63 35.74 18.72
CA ILE A 13 6.34 34.31 18.84
C ILE A 13 5.47 33.97 17.63
N GLY A 14 6.12 33.63 16.51
CA GLY A 14 5.47 32.98 15.38
C GLY A 14 5.07 31.58 15.82
N LEU A 15 3.79 31.40 16.15
CA LEU A 15 3.21 30.08 16.34
C LEU A 15 3.23 29.38 14.97
N VAL A 16 4.30 28.62 14.71
CA VAL A 16 4.40 27.78 13.52
C VAL A 16 3.41 26.64 13.70
N CYS A 17 2.19 26.83 13.20
CA CYS A 17 1.24 25.75 13.03
C CYS A 17 1.75 24.89 11.87
N ALA A 18 2.51 23.85 12.17
CA ALA A 18 2.87 22.87 11.15
C ALA A 18 1.56 22.21 10.66
N PRO A 19 1.31 22.13 9.35
CA PRO A 19 0.17 21.38 8.85
C PRO A 19 0.30 19.93 9.28
N LEU A 20 -0.74 19.37 9.90
CA LEU A 20 -0.83 17.94 10.17
C LEU A 20 -1.01 17.24 8.81
N GLN A 21 0.09 16.84 8.18
CA GLN A 21 0.03 16.02 6.97
C GLN A 21 -0.03 14.56 7.39
N ALA A 22 -1.10 13.88 6.97
CA ALA A 22 -1.19 12.44 7.09
C ALA A 22 -0.05 11.80 6.28
N GLU A 23 0.72 10.93 6.92
CA GLU A 23 1.73 10.13 6.24
C GLU A 23 1.05 9.13 5.31
N MET A 24 1.60 8.97 4.10
CA MET A 24 1.17 7.96 3.14
C MET A 24 2.38 7.13 2.75
N ILE A 25 2.27 5.83 3.00
CA ILE A 25 3.30 4.86 2.67
C ILE A 25 2.83 4.09 1.43
N TRP A 26 3.52 4.29 0.31
CA TRP A 26 3.25 3.60 -0.94
C TRP A 26 4.30 2.53 -1.21
N ILE A 27 3.87 1.28 -1.40
CA ILE A 27 4.74 0.14 -1.66
C ILE A 27 4.21 -0.60 -2.89
N GLU A 28 5.05 -0.76 -3.90
CA GLU A 28 4.73 -1.56 -5.08
C GLU A 28 4.60 -3.05 -4.69
N GLY A 29 3.53 -3.71 -5.14
CA GLY A 29 3.26 -5.10 -4.77
C GLY A 29 4.38 -6.06 -5.21
N GLU A 30 5.00 -5.81 -6.35
CA GLU A 30 6.14 -6.58 -6.84
C GLU A 30 7.42 -6.42 -6.01
N ALA A 31 7.52 -5.36 -5.20
CA ALA A 31 8.72 -4.98 -4.44
C ALA A 31 8.84 -5.67 -3.08
N ALA A 32 8.29 -6.88 -2.94
CA ALA A 32 8.43 -7.70 -1.75
C ALA A 32 9.92 -7.99 -1.43
N SER A 33 10.32 -7.84 -0.17
CA SER A 33 11.66 -8.18 0.33
C SER A 33 11.92 -9.69 0.29
N SER A 34 10.86 -10.49 0.40
CA SER A 34 10.88 -11.94 0.16
C SER A 34 9.54 -12.40 -0.40
N LYS A 35 9.59 -13.40 -1.29
CA LYS A 35 8.40 -13.95 -1.95
C LYS A 35 8.50 -15.45 -2.20
N GLU A 36 7.40 -16.15 -1.92
CA GLU A 36 7.24 -17.59 -2.19
C GLU A 36 6.36 -17.87 -3.41
N MET A 37 5.87 -16.81 -4.05
CA MET A 37 4.97 -16.82 -5.19
C MET A 37 5.54 -17.63 -6.36
N ARG A 38 4.66 -18.35 -7.06
CA ARG A 38 4.99 -19.22 -8.19
C ARG A 38 4.13 -18.83 -9.37
N GLY A 39 4.71 -18.06 -10.28
CA GLY A 39 4.03 -17.57 -11.48
C GLY A 39 3.69 -18.67 -12.48
N HIS A 40 2.89 -18.31 -13.47
CA HIS A 40 2.51 -19.17 -14.58
C HIS A 40 2.29 -18.29 -15.82
N GLY A 41 2.93 -18.65 -16.94
CA GLY A 41 3.02 -17.76 -18.11
C GLY A 41 1.68 -17.23 -18.64
N TRP A 42 0.62 -18.05 -18.64
CA TRP A 42 -0.72 -17.57 -19.01
C TRP A 42 -1.27 -16.51 -18.03
N TYR A 43 -1.07 -16.72 -16.73
CA TYR A 43 -1.57 -15.83 -15.69
C TYR A 43 -0.76 -14.52 -15.62
N ASP A 44 0.52 -14.59 -15.97
CA ASP A 44 1.45 -13.45 -16.02
C ASP A 44 1.31 -12.60 -17.28
N SER A 45 0.51 -13.05 -18.25
CA SER A 45 0.24 -12.30 -19.48
C SER A 45 -0.73 -11.15 -19.20
N VAL A 46 -0.22 -10.05 -18.63
CA VAL A 46 -1.03 -8.92 -18.17
C VAL A 46 -0.70 -7.59 -18.87
N LYS A 47 -1.64 -6.64 -18.82
CA LYS A 47 -1.46 -5.25 -19.23
C LYS A 47 -0.61 -4.49 -18.21
N LYS A 48 0.71 -4.55 -18.37
CA LYS A 48 1.66 -3.89 -17.47
C LYS A 48 1.44 -2.38 -17.30
N ALA A 49 0.89 -1.70 -18.31
CA ALA A 49 0.58 -0.27 -18.23
C ALA A 49 -0.50 0.08 -17.19
N GLU A 50 -1.29 -0.90 -16.73
CA GLU A 50 -2.29 -0.72 -15.67
C GLU A 50 -1.71 -0.89 -14.26
N LEU A 51 -0.43 -1.28 -14.15
CA LEU A 51 0.29 -1.58 -12.92
C LEU A 51 1.33 -0.48 -12.65
N SER A 52 1.34 0.08 -11.44
CA SER A 52 2.16 1.24 -11.08
C SER A 52 3.65 0.99 -11.21
N GLY A 53 4.16 -0.16 -10.76
CA GLY A 53 5.55 -0.57 -10.95
C GLY A 53 5.79 -1.40 -12.23
N GLY A 54 4.74 -1.66 -13.02
CA GLY A 54 4.82 -2.38 -14.29
C GLY A 54 4.98 -3.90 -14.17
N GLU A 55 5.00 -4.47 -12.96
CA GLU A 55 5.11 -5.91 -12.75
C GLU A 55 3.93 -6.50 -11.96
N TRP A 56 3.75 -7.81 -12.09
CA TRP A 56 2.63 -8.57 -11.52
C TRP A 56 3.14 -9.60 -10.52
N LEU A 57 2.86 -9.38 -9.24
CA LEU A 57 3.18 -10.35 -8.19
C LEU A 57 2.15 -11.48 -8.20
N SER A 58 2.51 -12.64 -8.74
CA SER A 58 1.53 -13.66 -9.11
C SER A 58 1.81 -15.03 -8.49
N HIS A 59 0.74 -15.73 -8.13
CA HIS A 59 0.82 -17.15 -7.77
C HIS A 59 -0.30 -17.91 -8.47
N PHE A 60 0.08 -18.93 -9.24
CA PHE A 60 -0.84 -19.81 -9.93
C PHE A 60 -0.32 -21.24 -9.86
N HIS A 61 -0.28 -21.77 -8.64
CA HIS A 61 0.16 -23.12 -8.34
C HIS A 61 -0.74 -23.73 -7.25
N GLN A 62 -0.77 -25.06 -7.15
CA GLN A 62 -1.48 -25.76 -6.07
C GLN A 62 -0.62 -25.85 -4.80
N GLY A 63 -1.27 -25.97 -3.64
CA GLY A 63 -0.60 -26.20 -2.36
C GLY A 63 -0.88 -25.08 -1.36
N ASP A 64 0.12 -24.80 -0.53
CA ASP A 64 0.02 -23.83 0.55
C ASP A 64 -0.06 -22.38 0.03
N SER A 65 -0.71 -21.51 0.81
CA SER A 65 -0.78 -20.08 0.53
C SER A 65 0.62 -19.46 0.60
N PRO A 66 1.13 -18.87 -0.49
CA PRO A 66 2.47 -18.27 -0.49
C PRO A 66 2.49 -16.98 0.34
N ILE A 67 3.67 -16.65 0.89
CA ILE A 67 3.88 -15.40 1.61
C ILE A 67 4.72 -14.42 0.76
N ALA A 68 4.24 -13.17 0.73
CA ALA A 68 5.01 -11.99 0.34
C ALA A 68 5.32 -11.19 1.62
N SER A 69 6.58 -10.80 1.82
CA SER A 69 6.96 -9.95 2.94
C SER A 69 7.47 -8.61 2.43
N TYR A 70 7.15 -7.56 3.16
CA TYR A 70 7.55 -6.17 2.87
C TYR A 70 8.17 -5.59 4.13
N GLN A 71 9.25 -4.84 3.98
CA GLN A 71 9.91 -4.13 5.06
C GLN A 71 9.92 -2.65 4.73
N PHE A 72 9.43 -1.84 5.66
CA PHE A 72 9.35 -0.40 5.54
C PHE A 72 9.37 0.23 6.94
N ASN A 73 9.62 1.54 6.99
CA ASN A 73 9.52 2.32 8.22
C ASN A 73 8.39 3.33 8.06
N ALA A 74 7.58 3.51 9.10
CA ALA A 74 6.68 4.64 9.24
C ALA A 74 7.41 5.74 10.02
N GLU A 75 7.43 6.97 9.50
CA GLU A 75 8.07 8.10 10.19
C GLU A 75 7.22 8.62 11.35
N GLN A 76 5.91 8.46 11.24
CA GLN A 76 4.91 8.86 12.22
C GLN A 76 4.25 7.63 12.83
N SER A 77 4.15 7.62 14.17
CA SER A 77 3.33 6.64 14.89
C SER A 77 1.86 7.02 14.83
N GLY A 78 0.98 6.03 14.71
CA GLY A 78 -0.47 6.22 14.72
C GLY A 78 -1.18 5.10 13.97
N ASP A 79 -2.49 5.24 13.82
CA ASP A 79 -3.30 4.32 13.03
C ASP A 79 -3.17 4.63 11.54
N TYR A 80 -3.03 3.60 10.71
CA TYR A 80 -3.00 3.71 9.26
C TYR A 80 -4.19 3.00 8.62
N ASP A 81 -4.84 3.65 7.65
CA ASP A 81 -5.74 2.97 6.73
C ASP A 81 -4.91 2.11 5.77
N PHE A 82 -5.04 0.78 5.89
CA PHE A 82 -4.30 -0.14 5.06
C PHE A 82 -5.10 -0.51 3.81
N TRP A 83 -4.58 -0.14 2.64
CA TRP A 83 -5.13 -0.51 1.35
C TRP A 83 -4.24 -1.51 0.61
N ILE A 84 -4.85 -2.47 -0.07
CA ILE A 84 -4.17 -3.38 -1.01
C ILE A 84 -4.77 -3.23 -2.41
N ARG A 85 -3.92 -3.27 -3.44
CA ARG A 85 -4.36 -3.42 -4.84
C ARG A 85 -4.04 -4.83 -5.30
N ALA A 86 -5.03 -5.71 -5.32
CA ALA A 86 -4.82 -7.14 -5.48
C ALA A 86 -5.93 -7.79 -6.31
N ASN A 87 -5.71 -9.05 -6.70
CA ASN A 87 -6.72 -9.81 -7.42
C ASN A 87 -7.83 -10.26 -6.47
N THR A 88 -9.06 -9.81 -6.73
CA THR A 88 -10.22 -10.12 -5.88
C THR A 88 -11.06 -11.29 -6.40
N VAL A 89 -10.71 -11.86 -7.55
CA VAL A 89 -11.42 -12.97 -8.19
C VAL A 89 -10.92 -14.31 -7.67
N ALA A 90 -11.79 -15.04 -6.97
CA ALA A 90 -11.50 -16.37 -6.41
C ALA A 90 -10.25 -16.42 -5.49
N ALA A 91 -9.88 -15.29 -4.89
CA ALA A 91 -8.73 -15.17 -4.01
C ALA A 91 -9.15 -15.08 -2.53
N LYS A 92 -8.18 -15.32 -1.65
CA LYS A 92 -8.26 -15.05 -0.21
C LYS A 92 -6.95 -14.43 0.24
N TYR A 93 -7.03 -13.40 1.07
CA TYR A 93 -5.86 -12.74 1.62
C TYR A 93 -5.92 -12.74 3.14
N SER A 94 -4.75 -12.90 3.74
CA SER A 94 -4.51 -12.59 5.14
C SER A 94 -3.29 -11.69 5.22
N ILE A 95 -3.32 -10.75 6.14
CA ILE A 95 -2.22 -9.83 6.42
C ILE A 95 -1.73 -10.06 7.85
N ARG A 96 -0.44 -9.83 8.07
CA ARG A 96 0.17 -9.82 9.39
C ARG A 96 1.12 -8.65 9.45
N LEU A 97 0.94 -7.78 10.42
CA LEU A 97 1.87 -6.69 10.70
C LEU A 97 2.82 -7.12 11.82
N ASN A 98 4.13 -7.01 11.57
CA ASN A 98 5.19 -7.45 12.49
C ASN A 98 4.95 -8.90 12.96
N ASP A 99 5.04 -9.13 14.27
CA ASP A 99 4.81 -10.42 14.93
C ASP A 99 3.35 -10.61 15.41
N GLY A 100 2.42 -9.80 14.90
CA GLY A 100 1.01 -9.90 15.23
C GLY A 100 0.32 -11.17 14.70
N PRO A 101 -0.98 -11.34 14.95
CA PRO A 101 -1.76 -12.43 14.36
C PRO A 101 -2.01 -12.18 12.86
N TRP A 102 -2.29 -13.27 12.12
CA TRP A 102 -2.83 -13.17 10.77
C TRP A 102 -4.29 -12.73 10.83
N THR A 103 -4.64 -11.71 10.04
CA THR A 103 -5.99 -11.17 9.91
C THR A 103 -6.47 -11.37 8.48
N THR A 104 -7.64 -12.00 8.31
CA THR A 104 -8.26 -12.17 6.99
C THR A 104 -8.78 -10.82 6.47
N VAL A 105 -8.51 -10.54 5.20
CA VAL A 105 -9.02 -9.36 4.50
C VAL A 105 -10.39 -9.67 3.90
N SER A 106 -11.40 -8.85 4.18
CA SER A 106 -12.70 -8.94 3.48
C SER A 106 -12.55 -8.39 2.06
N LEU A 107 -13.06 -9.13 1.09
CA LEU A 107 -13.11 -8.74 -0.33
C LEU A 107 -14.53 -8.33 -0.77
N ASP A 108 -15.44 -8.11 0.19
CA ASP A 108 -16.85 -7.81 -0.08
C ASP A 108 -17.04 -6.39 -0.66
N LYS A 109 -16.09 -5.50 -0.37
CA LYS A 109 -16.05 -4.12 -0.86
C LYS A 109 -14.74 -3.92 -1.60
N THR A 110 -14.86 -3.62 -2.89
CA THR A 110 -13.73 -3.40 -3.78
C THR A 110 -13.96 -2.14 -4.60
N GLU A 111 -12.88 -1.46 -4.95
CA GLU A 111 -12.92 -0.22 -5.74
C GLU A 111 -12.03 -0.34 -6.97
N GLN A 112 -12.40 0.38 -8.03
CA GLN A 112 -11.61 0.50 -9.27
C GLN A 112 -11.13 -0.85 -9.83
N THR A 113 -12.07 -1.77 -10.06
CA THR A 113 -11.77 -3.08 -10.64
C THR A 113 -11.32 -2.94 -12.10
N VAL A 114 -10.16 -3.49 -12.43
CA VAL A 114 -9.54 -3.43 -13.77
C VAL A 114 -9.24 -4.83 -14.29
N ASN A 115 -9.61 -5.10 -15.56
CA ASN A 115 -9.19 -6.32 -16.27
C ASN A 115 -7.75 -6.17 -16.78
N LEU A 116 -6.87 -7.02 -16.27
CA LEU A 116 -5.45 -7.07 -16.61
C LEU A 116 -5.12 -8.03 -17.75
N ALA A 117 -6.02 -8.89 -18.21
CA ALA A 117 -5.75 -9.82 -19.29
C ALA A 117 -5.18 -9.10 -20.53
N SER A 118 -4.00 -9.50 -21.02
CA SER A 118 -3.32 -8.82 -22.12
C SER A 118 -4.10 -8.86 -23.45
N ASP A 119 -4.96 -9.85 -23.63
CA ASP A 119 -5.86 -9.99 -24.78
C ASP A 119 -7.22 -9.30 -24.58
N GLY A 120 -7.41 -8.63 -23.44
CA GLY A 120 -8.61 -7.88 -23.08
C GLY A 120 -9.83 -8.74 -22.74
N LYS A 121 -9.71 -10.07 -22.80
CA LYS A 121 -10.81 -10.99 -22.49
C LYS A 121 -10.98 -11.10 -20.97
N PRO A 122 -12.21 -11.01 -20.42
CA PRO A 122 -12.43 -11.21 -18.99
C PRO A 122 -12.10 -12.65 -18.58
N ASP A 123 -11.20 -12.82 -17.60
CA ASP A 123 -10.91 -14.10 -16.95
C ASP A 123 -10.51 -13.92 -15.48
N LEU A 124 -9.57 -14.70 -14.95
CA LEU A 124 -9.12 -14.57 -13.55
C LEU A 124 -8.22 -13.35 -13.33
N ARG A 125 -7.71 -12.67 -14.36
CA ARG A 125 -6.73 -11.58 -14.24
C ARG A 125 -7.40 -10.24 -14.01
N PHE A 126 -7.86 -9.99 -12.78
CA PHE A 126 -8.38 -8.70 -12.34
C PHE A 126 -7.57 -8.14 -11.17
N VAL A 127 -7.63 -6.82 -10.98
CA VAL A 127 -7.23 -6.16 -9.73
C VAL A 127 -8.28 -5.17 -9.28
N SER A 128 -8.37 -4.99 -7.97
CA SER A 128 -9.17 -3.95 -7.33
C SER A 128 -8.41 -3.38 -6.14
N TRP A 129 -8.75 -2.15 -5.74
CA TRP A 129 -8.42 -1.62 -4.43
C TRP A 129 -9.35 -2.21 -3.37
N VAL A 130 -8.77 -2.57 -2.23
CA VAL A 130 -9.46 -3.13 -1.08
C VAL A 130 -8.94 -2.42 0.17
N ASN A 131 -9.84 -1.91 1.00
CA ASN A 131 -9.50 -1.47 2.35
C ASN A 131 -9.37 -2.71 3.24
N ALA A 132 -8.15 -3.01 3.67
CA ALA A 132 -7.80 -4.16 4.50
C ALA A 132 -7.98 -3.90 6.01
N GLY A 133 -8.47 -2.71 6.38
CA GLY A 133 -8.72 -2.29 7.75
C GLY A 133 -7.73 -1.24 8.23
N ASN A 134 -7.66 -1.07 9.53
CA ASN A 134 -6.74 -0.16 10.20
C ASN A 134 -5.62 -0.99 10.86
N VAL A 135 -4.38 -0.51 10.79
CA VAL A 135 -3.19 -1.17 11.35
C VAL A 135 -2.34 -0.23 12.20
#